data_AF-A0A1J6HZ90-F1
#
_entry.id   AF-A0A1J6HZ90-F1
#
_cell.length_a   1.000
_cell.length_b   1.000
_cell.length_c   1.000
_cell.angle_alpha   90.00
_cell.angle_beta   90.00
_cell.angle_gamma   90.00
#
_symmetry.space_group_name_H-M   'P 1'
#
loop_
_entity.id
_entity.type
_entity.pdbx_description
1 polymer ?
#
loop_
_entity_poly.entity_id
_entity_poly.type
_entity_poly.pdbx_seq_one_letter_code
_entity_poly.pdbx_strand_id
1 'polypeptide(L)'
;MTRHRIFAAIVALLSAGWIAPLLLGVNAYLSFWQAEVWPLLQGEEPMNSFPFLSFSAQCIRVALVWFGVVVLFWSYIGYNYAGTTGRKNQVRKSNLCD
;
A
#
# COMPACT_ATOMS: atom_id res chain seq x y z
N MET A 1 8.19 -11.59 26.34
CA MET A 1 6.88 -11.07 25.87
C MET A 1 6.95 -9.94 24.83
N THR A 2 8.11 -9.35 24.50
CA THR A 2 8.21 -8.16 23.61
C THR A 2 8.42 -8.47 22.13
N ARG A 3 9.07 -9.59 21.80
CA ARG A 3 9.51 -9.93 20.43
C ARG A 3 8.36 -10.02 19.41
N HIS A 4 7.21 -10.57 19.82
CA HIS A 4 6.03 -10.68 18.95
C HIS A 4 5.36 -9.33 18.64
N ARG A 5 5.40 -8.37 19.59
CA ARG A 5 4.82 -7.03 19.38
C ARG A 5 5.70 -6.18 18.47
N ILE A 6 7.01 -6.29 18.60
CA ILE A 6 7.98 -5.62 17.72
C ILE A 6 7.82 -6.13 16.29
N PHE A 7 7.67 -7.45 16.12
CA PHE A 7 7.46 -8.05 14.80
C PHE A 7 6.16 -7.54 14.15
N ALA A 8 5.07 -7.46 14.92
CA ALA A 8 3.81 -6.90 14.45
C ALA A 8 3.93 -5.42 14.06
N ALA A 9 4.66 -4.62 14.85
CA ALA A 9 4.90 -3.21 14.56
C ALA A 9 5.73 -3.01 13.29
N ILE A 10 6.78 -3.81 13.09
CA ILE A 10 7.60 -3.78 11.87
C ILE A 10 6.76 -4.16 10.64
N VAL A 11 5.94 -5.20 10.75
CA VAL A 11 5.03 -5.61 9.65
C VAL A 11 4.02 -4.52 9.35
N ALA A 12 3.48 -3.83 10.36
CA ALA A 12 2.56 -2.71 10.16
C ALA A 12 3.25 -1.51 9.49
N LEU A 13 4.47 -1.17 9.92
CA LEU A 13 5.30 -0.12 9.30
C LEU A 13 5.64 -0.45 7.85
N LEU A 14 6.03 -1.70 7.56
CA LEU A 14 6.32 -2.16 6.20
C LEU A 14 5.05 -2.16 5.33
N SER A 15 3.90 -2.47 5.94
CA SER A 15 2.58 -2.41 5.30
C SER A 15 2.16 -0.97 4.95
N ALA A 16 2.65 0.04 5.67
CA ALA A 16 2.45 1.45 5.36
C ALA A 16 3.47 2.00 4.34
N GLY A 17 4.44 1.19 3.91
CA GLY A 17 5.51 1.59 2.99
C GLY A 17 5.05 2.08 1.62
N TRP A 18 3.82 1.79 1.19
CA TRP A 18 3.24 2.33 -0.05
C TRP A 18 2.87 3.81 0.04
N ILE A 19 2.74 4.37 1.25
CA ILE A 19 2.31 5.75 1.45
C ILE A 19 3.36 6.73 0.93
N ALA A 20 4.64 6.46 1.17
CA ALA A 20 5.73 7.34 0.73
C ALA A 20 5.76 7.54 -0.80
N PRO A 21 5.82 6.49 -1.64
CA PRO A 21 5.76 6.68 -3.09
C PRO A 21 4.43 7.27 -3.55
N LEU A 22 3.32 6.98 -2.89
CA LEU A 22 2.03 7.58 -3.24
C LEU A 22 2.01 9.09 -3.00
N LEU A 23 2.48 9.55 -1.84
CA LEU A 23 2.58 10.98 -1.51
C LEU A 23 3.52 11.71 -2.46
N LEU A 24 4.66 11.12 -2.79
CA LEU A 24 5.59 11.69 -3.77
C LEU A 24 4.94 11.82 -5.16
N GLY A 25 4.21 10.79 -5.60
CA GLY A 25 3.51 10.82 -6.88
C GLY A 25 2.42 11.89 -6.93
N VAL A 26 1.62 12.02 -5.87
CA VAL A 26 0.57 13.05 -5.77
C VAL A 26 1.18 14.45 -5.72
N ASN A 27 2.23 14.65 -4.92
CA ASN A 27 2.93 15.94 -4.87
C ASN A 27 3.50 16.31 -6.24
N ALA A 28 4.15 15.39 -6.95
CA ALA A 28 4.64 15.64 -8.30
C ALA A 28 3.52 16.01 -9.28
N TYR A 29 2.35 15.40 -9.16
CA TYR A 29 1.17 15.72 -9.97
C TYR A 29 0.59 17.11 -9.65
N LEU A 30 0.56 17.50 -8.38
CA LEU A 30 0.13 18.85 -7.97
C LEU A 30 1.16 19.91 -8.41
N SER A 31 2.46 19.60 -8.32
CA SER A 31 3.53 20.45 -8.82
C SER A 31 3.43 20.66 -10.33
N PHE A 32 3.05 19.63 -11.10
CA PHE A 32 2.75 19.79 -12.53
C PHE A 32 1.65 20.82 -12.78
N TRP A 33 0.55 20.76 -12.01
CA TRP A 33 -0.54 21.71 -12.12
C TRP A 33 -0.11 23.15 -11.81
N GLN A 34 0.70 23.34 -10.77
CA GLN A 34 1.21 24.67 -10.41
C GLN A 34 2.28 25.20 -11.38
N ALA A 35 3.19 24.34 -11.87
CA ALA A 35 4.36 24.77 -12.61
C ALA A 35 4.15 24.82 -14.13
N GLU A 36 3.24 24.02 -14.67
CA GLU A 36 2.99 23.94 -16.12
C GLU A 36 1.59 24.42 -16.47
N VAL A 37 0.55 23.88 -15.82
CA VAL A 37 -0.84 24.18 -16.22
C VAL A 37 -1.22 25.64 -15.91
N TRP A 38 -0.85 26.14 -14.74
CA TRP A 38 -1.15 27.53 -14.37
C TRP A 38 -0.56 28.59 -15.32
N PRO A 39 0.76 28.57 -15.65
CA PRO A 39 1.34 29.53 -16.60
C PRO A 39 0.80 29.34 -18.03
N LEU A 40 0.50 28.10 -18.46
CA LEU A 40 -0.17 27.84 -19.74
C LEU A 40 -1.52 28.55 -19.85
N LEU A 41 -2.31 28.59 -18.77
CA LEU A 41 -3.57 29.35 -18.75
C LEU A 41 -3.36 30.87 -18.78
N GLN A 42 -2.21 31.35 -18.31
CA GLN A 42 -1.82 32.76 -18.33
C GLN A 42 -1.15 33.17 -19.66
N GLY A 43 -0.95 32.23 -20.59
CA GLY A 43 -0.31 32.47 -21.88
C GLY A 43 1.21 32.51 -21.82
N GLU A 44 1.82 32.09 -20.70
CA GLU A 44 3.26 31.93 -20.57
C GLU A 44 3.70 30.55 -21.05
N GLU A 45 4.83 30.49 -21.77
CA GLU A 45 5.38 29.21 -22.22
C GLU A 45 5.99 28.43 -21.03
N PRO A 46 5.74 27.12 -20.95
CA PRO A 46 6.22 26.30 -19.84
C PRO A 46 7.76 26.26 -19.82
N MET A 47 8.34 26.80 -18.76
CA MET A 47 9.80 26.90 -18.59
C MET A 47 10.47 25.61 -18.08
N ASN A 48 9.70 24.55 -17.82
CA ASN A 48 10.20 23.37 -17.13
C ASN A 48 10.32 22.14 -18.06
N SER A 49 11.44 21.43 -17.97
CA SER A 49 11.70 20.19 -18.73
C SER A 49 11.56 18.91 -17.89
N PHE A 50 11.13 19.04 -16.63
CA PHE A 50 11.00 17.89 -15.74
C PHE A 50 9.76 17.05 -16.10
N PRO A 51 9.88 15.72 -16.30
CA PRO A 51 8.77 14.91 -16.76
C PRO A 51 7.85 14.49 -15.59
N PHE A 52 7.10 15.46 -15.04
CA PHE A 52 6.26 15.26 -13.85
C PHE A 52 5.27 14.11 -13.96
N LEU A 53 4.60 13.99 -15.13
CA LEU A 53 3.58 12.98 -15.36
C LEU A 53 4.16 11.56 -15.36
N SER A 54 5.32 11.36 -15.99
CA SER A 54 5.95 10.03 -16.04
C SER A 54 6.51 9.65 -14.67
N PHE A 55 7.09 10.60 -13.94
CA PHE A 55 7.56 10.41 -12.57
C PHE A 55 6.40 10.08 -11.61
N SER A 56 5.31 10.85 -11.66
CA SER A 56 4.10 10.60 -10.86
C SER A 56 3.51 9.23 -11.16
N ALA A 57 3.39 8.85 -12.44
CA ALA A 57 2.89 7.55 -12.84
C ALA A 57 3.77 6.40 -12.32
N GLN A 58 5.10 6.54 -12.35
CA GLN A 58 6.03 5.56 -11.79
C GLN A 58 5.84 5.41 -10.28
N CYS A 59 5.77 6.53 -9.55
CA CYS A 59 5.54 6.54 -8.10
C CYS A 59 4.19 5.88 -7.71
N ILE A 60 3.11 6.19 -8.43
CA ILE A 60 1.79 5.58 -8.21
C ILE A 60 1.83 4.08 -8.51
N ARG A 61 2.47 3.66 -9.60
CA ARG A 61 2.63 2.23 -9.93
C ARG A 61 3.36 1.47 -8.83
N VAL A 62 4.47 2.01 -8.32
CA VAL A 62 5.22 1.40 -7.22
C VAL A 62 4.35 1.31 -5.96
N ALA A 63 3.61 2.37 -5.63
CA ALA A 63 2.69 2.37 -4.50
C ALA A 63 1.59 1.29 -4.64
N LEU A 64 0.97 1.16 -5.81
CA LEU A 64 -0.07 0.17 -6.07
C LEU A 64 0.46 -1.26 -6.04
N VAL A 65 1.63 -1.51 -6.63
CA VAL A 65 2.28 -2.83 -6.58
C VAL A 65 2.59 -3.20 -5.13
N TRP A 66 3.17 -2.28 -4.36
CA TRP A 66 3.47 -2.51 -2.95
C TRP A 66 2.19 -2.77 -2.14
N PHE A 67 1.15 -1.97 -2.36
CA PHE A 67 -0.15 -2.17 -1.74
C PHE A 67 -0.74 -3.54 -2.09
N GLY A 68 -0.68 -3.96 -3.35
CA GLY A 68 -1.12 -5.28 -3.80
C GLY A 68 -0.38 -6.42 -3.08
N VAL A 69 0.94 -6.32 -2.94
CA VAL A 69 1.76 -7.30 -2.18
C VAL A 69 1.32 -7.36 -0.71
N VAL A 70 1.10 -6.21 -0.08
CA VAL A 70 0.62 -6.13 1.30
C VAL A 70 -0.76 -6.79 1.45
N VAL A 71 -1.71 -6.48 0.56
CA VAL A 71 -3.06 -7.07 0.57
C VAL A 71 -2.99 -8.59 0.38
N LEU A 72 -2.20 -9.08 -0.57
CA LEU A 72 -2.01 -10.52 -0.80
C LEU A 72 -1.42 -11.22 0.41
N PHE A 73 -0.42 -10.61 1.06
CA PHE A 73 0.19 -11.15 2.28
C PHE A 73 -0.84 -11.28 3.42
N TRP A 74 -1.62 -10.23 3.68
CA TRP A 74 -2.66 -10.26 4.71
C TRP A 74 -3.80 -11.23 4.36
N SER A 75 -4.19 -11.31 3.08
CA SER A 75 -5.18 -12.26 2.59
C SER A 75 -4.73 -13.71 2.82
N TYR A 76 -3.47 -14.04 2.49
CA TYR A 76 -2.89 -15.36 2.73
C TYR A 76 -2.88 -15.72 4.21
N ILE A 77 -2.47 -14.79 5.07
CA ILE A 77 -2.48 -14.99 6.52
C ILE A 77 -3.90 -15.23 7.03
N GLY A 78 -4.87 -14.40 6.61
CA GLY A 78 -6.27 -14.54 6.99
C GLY A 78 -6.86 -15.89 6.57
N TYR A 79 -6.55 -16.35 5.36
CA TYR A 79 -6.98 -17.66 4.85
C TYR A 79 -6.45 -18.81 5.72
N ASN A 80 -5.17 -18.78 6.09
CA ASN A 80 -4.57 -19.81 6.95
C ASN A 80 -5.18 -19.81 8.37
N TYR A 81 -5.51 -18.64 8.92
CA TYR A 81 -6.21 -18.55 10.21
C TYR A 81 -7.65 -19.05 10.15
N ALA A 82 -8.37 -18.81 9.06
CA ALA A 82 -9.72 -19.32 8.86
C ALA A 82 -9.74 -20.86 8.81
N GLY A 83 -8.79 -21.49 8.09
CA GLY A 83 -8.71 -22.94 7.97
C GLY A 83 -8.39 -23.68 9.27
N THR A 84 -7.60 -23.07 10.17
CA THR A 84 -7.23 -23.68 11.45
C THR A 84 -8.35 -23.60 12.50
N THR A 85 -9.16 -22.54 12.46
CA THR A 85 -10.32 -22.37 13.35
C THR A 85 -11.42 -23.41 13.07
N GLY A 86 -11.69 -23.70 11.79
CA GLY A 86 -12.66 -24.73 11.40
C GLY A 86 -12.29 -26.13 11.91
N ARG A 87 -11.00 -26.48 11.82
CA ARG A 87 -10.49 -27.80 12.25
C ARG A 87 -10.59 -28.01 13.76
N LYS A 88 -10.32 -26.98 14.57
CA LYS A 88 -10.43 -27.06 16.04
C LYS A 88 -11.88 -27.24 16.51
N ASN A 89 -12.83 -26.57 15.87
CA ASN A 89 -14.26 -26.72 16.21
C ASN A 89 -14.79 -28.12 15.87
N GLN A 90 -14.29 -28.74 14.80
CA GLN A 90 -14.65 -30.11 14.44
C GLN A 90 -14.16 -31.13 15.48
N VAL A 91 -12.88 -31.03 15.90
CA VAL A 91 -12.30 -31.93 16.93
C VAL A 91 -12.96 -31.74 18.30
N ARG A 92 -13.38 -30.53 18.66
CA ARG A 92 -14.12 -30.31 19.92
C ARG A 92 -15.50 -30.96 19.90
N LYS A 93 -16.21 -30.94 18.75
CA LYS A 93 -17.52 -31.59 18.62
C LYS A 93 -17.42 -33.12 18.75
N SER A 94 -16.39 -33.75 18.19
CA SER A 94 -16.23 -35.20 18.31
C SER A 94 -16.03 -35.63 19.77
N ASN A 95 -15.19 -34.92 20.53
CA ASN A 95 -14.92 -35.23 21.94
C ASN A 95 -16.08 -34.93 22.91
N LEU A 96 -17.17 -34.31 22.45
CA LEU A 96 -18.36 -34.06 23.27
C LEU A 96 -19.44 -35.14 23.11
N CYS A 97 -19.29 -36.03 22.12
CA CYS A 97 -20.24 -37.10 21.81
C CYS A 97 -19.78 -38.48 22.31
N ASP A 98 -18.56 -38.56 22.86
CA ASP A 98 -17.99 -39.73 23.56
C ASP A 98 -18.13 -39.56 25.08
#